data_AF-K1M1L8-F1
#
_entry.id   AF-K1M1L8-F1
#
_cell.length_a   1.000
_cell.length_b   1.000
_cell.length_c   1.000
_cell.angle_alpha   90.00
_cell.angle_beta   90.00
_cell.angle_gamma   90.00
#
_symmetry.space_group_name_H-M   'P 1'
#
loop_
_entity.id
_entity.type
_entity.pdbx_description
1 polymer ?
#
loop_
_entity_poly.entity_id
_entity_poly.type
_entity_poly.pdbx_seq_one_letter_code
_entity_poly.pdbx_strand_id
1 'polypeptide(L)'
;MKVDYRKKEIFLLRFSGWFCLFPATTYLYLWQNTHLIFCLVEVIVIALFAAFLLATAKSKMWTKPQNVWRLMIFALIFVAIVIFIPLFFAYRDCKRQQ
;
A
#
# COMPACT_ATOMS: atom_id res chain seq x y z
N MET A 1 2.45 -20.47 -20.33
CA MET A 1 1.51 -20.12 -19.24
C MET A 1 1.22 -18.62 -19.31
N LYS A 2 0.01 -18.20 -19.69
CA LYS A 2 -0.38 -16.78 -19.62
C LYS A 2 -0.49 -16.42 -18.14
N VAL A 3 0.56 -15.86 -17.57
CA VAL A 3 0.52 -15.32 -16.20
C VAL A 3 -0.60 -14.30 -16.20
N ASP A 4 -1.61 -14.54 -15.38
CA ASP A 4 -2.80 -13.70 -15.26
C ASP A 4 -2.38 -12.49 -14.40
N TYR A 5 -1.59 -11.60 -14.99
CA TYR A 5 -0.94 -10.46 -14.32
C TYR A 5 -1.93 -9.64 -13.49
N ARG A 6 -3.19 -9.56 -13.92
CA ARG A 6 -4.28 -8.94 -13.16
C ARG A 6 -4.53 -9.58 -11.80
N LYS A 7 -4.50 -10.92 -11.71
CA LYS A 7 -4.64 -11.64 -10.43
C LYS A 7 -3.43 -11.41 -9.54
N LYS A 8 -2.24 -11.34 -10.14
CA LYS A 8 -0.99 -11.04 -9.43
C LYS A 8 -0.99 -9.62 -8.87
N GLU A 9 -1.48 -8.65 -9.63
CA GLU A 9 -1.61 -7.25 -9.21
C GLU A 9 -2.63 -7.08 -8.07
N ILE A 10 -3.80 -7.74 -8.18
CA ILE A 10 -4.80 -7.77 -7.09
C ILE A 10 -4.21 -8.41 -5.83
N PHE A 11 -3.43 -9.48 -5.98
CA PHE A 11 -2.75 -10.13 -4.86
C PHE A 11 -1.72 -9.18 -4.22
N LEU A 12 -0.89 -8.52 -5.01
CA LEU A 12 0.11 -7.54 -4.54
C LEU A 12 -0.54 -6.32 -3.84
N LEU A 13 -1.66 -5.82 -4.35
CA LEU A 13 -2.42 -4.72 -3.74
C LEU A 13 -3.10 -5.11 -2.43
N ARG A 14 -3.64 -6.34 -2.36
CA ARG A 14 -4.15 -6.86 -1.08
C ARG A 14 -3.01 -7.08 -0.11
N PHE A 15 -1.91 -7.64 -0.57
CA PHE A 15 -0.73 -7.89 0.24
C PHE A 15 -0.16 -6.58 0.81
N SER A 16 -0.07 -5.50 0.01
CA SER A 16 0.35 -4.19 0.50
C SER A 16 -0.63 -3.58 1.51
N GLY A 17 -1.94 -3.76 1.32
CA GLY A 17 -2.96 -3.36 2.29
C GLY A 17 -2.83 -4.09 3.63
N TRP A 18 -2.57 -5.39 3.62
CA TRP A 18 -2.28 -6.15 4.85
C TRP A 18 -0.93 -5.76 5.46
N PHE A 19 0.08 -5.45 4.63
CA PHE A 19 1.38 -4.99 5.11
C PHE A 19 1.32 -3.63 5.82
N CYS A 20 0.28 -2.82 5.59
CA CYS A 20 0.04 -1.58 6.35
C CYS A 20 -0.23 -1.82 7.84
N LEU A 21 -0.65 -3.04 8.24
CA LEU A 21 -0.82 -3.37 9.66
C LEU A 21 0.51 -3.36 10.41
N PHE A 22 1.62 -3.68 9.73
CA PHE A 22 2.94 -3.70 10.36
C PHE A 22 3.36 -2.31 10.86
N PRO A 23 3.47 -1.26 10.01
CA PRO A 23 3.76 0.08 10.49
C PRO A 23 2.68 0.62 11.41
N ALA A 24 1.39 0.33 11.19
CA ALA A 24 0.33 0.74 12.11
C ALA A 24 0.55 0.20 13.53
N THR A 25 0.99 -1.06 13.65
CA THR A 25 1.32 -1.67 14.95
C THR A 25 2.55 -1.02 15.56
N THR A 26 3.58 -0.72 14.76
CA THR A 26 4.79 -0.03 15.23
C THR A 26 4.46 1.36 15.77
N TYR A 27 3.63 2.13 15.07
CA TYR A 27 3.19 3.46 15.51
C TYR A 27 2.29 3.41 16.75
N LEU A 28 1.42 2.40 16.87
CA LEU A 28 0.63 2.16 18.09
C LEU A 28 1.53 1.82 19.29
N TYR A 29 2.55 0.99 19.07
CA TYR A 29 3.53 0.65 20.11
C TYR A 29 4.36 1.87 20.54
N LEU A 30 4.78 2.69 19.58
CA LEU A 30 5.46 3.96 19.86
C LEU A 30 4.55 4.93 20.63
N TRP A 31 3.26 4.99 20.27
CA TRP A 31 2.28 5.80 21.01
C TRP A 31 2.14 5.35 22.46
N GLN A 32 2.06 4.04 22.73
CA GLN A 32 2.01 3.53 24.11
C GLN A 32 3.22 3.94 24.94
N ASN A 33 4.39 4.11 24.31
CA ASN A 33 5.64 4.43 25.02
C ASN A 33 5.92 5.94 25.13
N THR A 34 5.40 6.75 24.20
CA THR A 34 5.70 8.20 24.11
C THR A 34 4.50 9.10 24.34
N HIS A 35 3.28 8.57 24.31
CA HIS A 35 2.01 9.30 24.36
C HIS A 35 1.86 10.43 23.32
N LEU A 36 2.66 10.41 22.24
CA LEU A 36 2.61 11.42 21.18
C LEU A 36 1.35 11.27 20.33
N ILE A 37 0.49 12.30 20.33
CA ILE A 37 -0.74 12.35 19.53
C ILE A 37 -0.46 12.18 18.03
N PHE A 38 0.71 12.60 17.56
CA PHE A 38 1.15 12.43 16.17
C PHE A 38 1.12 10.96 15.70
N CYS A 39 1.50 10.02 16.57
CA CYS A 39 1.49 8.59 16.23
C CYS A 39 0.05 8.07 16.02
N LEU A 40 -0.93 8.56 16.78
CA LEU A 40 -2.33 8.20 16.57
C LEU A 40 -2.86 8.73 15.23
N VAL A 41 -2.47 9.95 14.85
CA VAL A 41 -2.84 10.54 13.56
C VAL A 41 -2.26 9.71 12.41
N GLU A 42 -0.99 9.32 12.48
CA GLU A 42 -0.38 8.44 11.47
C GLU A 42 -1.09 7.08 11.40
N VAL A 43 -1.45 6.46 12.52
CA VAL A 43 -2.19 5.19 12.54
C VAL A 43 -3.53 5.31 11.80
N ILE A 44 -4.27 6.40 12.01
CA ILE A 44 -5.54 6.66 11.31
C ILE A 44 -5.30 6.81 9.80
N VAL A 45 -4.28 7.57 9.41
CA VAL A 45 -3.92 7.76 7.99
C VAL A 45 -3.55 6.41 7.34
N ILE A 46 -2.75 5.59 8.02
CA ILE A 46 -2.35 4.26 7.53
C ILE A 46 -3.56 3.33 7.42
N ALA A 47 -4.48 3.36 8.40
CA ALA A 47 -5.69 2.54 8.37
C ALA A 47 -6.62 2.94 7.20
N LEU A 48 -6.82 4.24 6.98
CA LEU A 48 -7.61 4.75 5.84
C LEU A 48 -6.94 4.36 4.50
N PHE A 49 -5.62 4.46 4.41
CA PHE A 49 -4.88 4.07 3.21
C PHE A 49 -4.97 2.57 2.94
N ALA A 50 -4.85 1.73 3.98
CA ALA A 50 -5.02 0.30 3.88
C ALA A 50 -6.44 -0.07 3.41
N ALA A 51 -7.47 0.52 4.02
CA ALA A 51 -8.86 0.32 3.63
C ALA A 51 -9.10 0.76 2.18
N PHE A 52 -8.54 1.90 1.77
CA PHE A 52 -8.60 2.37 0.39
C PHE A 52 -7.97 1.37 -0.59
N LEU A 53 -6.76 0.88 -0.29
CA LEU A 53 -6.07 -0.13 -1.11
C LEU A 53 -6.88 -1.43 -1.23
N LEU A 54 -7.41 -1.93 -0.10
CA LEU A 54 -8.21 -3.15 -0.04
C LEU A 54 -9.53 -3.01 -0.80
N ALA A 55 -10.23 -1.88 -0.63
CA ALA A 55 -11.50 -1.60 -1.29
C ALA A 55 -11.33 -1.40 -2.81
N THR A 56 -10.26 -0.72 -3.22
CA THR A 56 -10.01 -0.43 -4.63
C THR A 56 -9.22 -1.52 -5.34
N ALA A 57 -8.79 -2.59 -4.67
CA ALA A 57 -7.94 -3.64 -5.23
C ALA A 57 -8.46 -4.26 -6.55
N LYS A 58 -9.79 -4.31 -6.77
CA LYS A 58 -10.40 -4.83 -8.02
C LYS A 58 -10.64 -3.78 -9.10
N SER A 59 -10.34 -2.52 -8.84
CA SER A 59 -10.63 -1.41 -9.75
C SER A 59 -9.74 -1.43 -10.99
N LYS A 60 -10.29 -0.98 -12.13
CA LYS A 60 -9.52 -0.71 -13.37
C LYS A 60 -8.58 0.51 -13.22
N MET A 61 -8.59 1.20 -12.08
CA MET A 61 -7.68 2.32 -11.81
C MET A 61 -6.22 1.89 -11.73
N TRP A 62 -5.95 0.63 -11.34
CA TRP A 62 -4.59 0.10 -11.15
C TRP A 62 -3.92 -0.34 -12.43
N THR A 63 -4.70 -0.71 -13.45
CA THR A 63 -4.22 -1.00 -14.82
C THR A 63 -3.52 0.18 -15.50
N LYS A 64 -3.58 1.40 -14.93
CA LYS A 64 -2.83 2.56 -15.41
C LYS A 64 -1.57 2.75 -14.55
N PRO A 65 -0.36 2.63 -15.11
CA PRO A 65 0.88 2.71 -14.33
C PRO A 65 1.08 4.07 -13.64
N GLN A 66 0.54 5.17 -14.19
CA GLN A 66 0.59 6.50 -13.56
C GLN A 66 -0.09 6.55 -12.18
N ASN A 67 -1.19 5.82 -11.98
CA ASN A 67 -1.89 5.79 -10.71
C ASN A 67 -1.12 4.99 -9.66
N VAL A 68 -0.53 3.86 -10.06
CA VAL A 68 0.32 3.05 -9.16
C VAL A 68 1.56 3.85 -8.74
N TRP A 69 2.15 4.63 -9.66
CA TRP A 69 3.32 5.47 -9.35
C TRP A 69 3.02 6.59 -8.35
N ARG A 70 1.87 7.26 -8.48
CA ARG A 70 1.42 8.25 -7.50
C ARG A 70 1.23 7.63 -6.12
N LEU A 71 0.67 6.42 -6.06
CA LEU A 71 0.50 5.71 -4.81
C LEU A 71 1.82 5.24 -4.19
N MET A 72 2.79 4.83 -5.00
CA MET A 72 4.13 4.49 -4.53
C MET A 72 4.81 5.68 -3.85
N ILE A 73 4.73 6.88 -4.46
CA ILE A 73 5.26 8.11 -3.87
C ILE A 73 4.55 8.41 -2.55
N PHE A 74 3.22 8.30 -2.51
CA PHE A 74 2.45 8.54 -1.30
C PHE A 74 2.82 7.55 -0.18
N ALA A 75 2.92 6.25 -0.49
CA ALA A 75 3.33 5.22 0.48
C ALA A 75 4.76 5.43 1.00
N LEU A 76 5.67 5.95 0.16
CA LEU A 76 7.07 6.20 0.53
C LEU A 76 7.21 7.41 1.45
N ILE A 77 6.35 8.43 1.30
CA ILE A 77 6.36 9.65 2.13
C ILE A 77 5.59 9.45 3.45
N PHE A 78 4.43 8.81 3.39
CA PHE A 78 3.45 8.83 4.50
C PHE A 78 3.30 7.50 5.27
N VAL A 79 3.83 6.38 4.76
CA VAL A 79 3.55 5.07 5.36
C VAL A 79 4.81 4.32 5.76
N ALA A 80 5.59 3.83 4.80
CA ALA A 80 6.88 3.17 5.03
C ALA A 80 7.48 2.67 3.70
N ILE A 81 8.82 2.66 3.63
CA ILE A 81 9.59 1.97 2.57
C ILE A 81 9.18 0.49 2.42
N VAL A 82 8.74 -0.15 3.50
CA VAL A 82 8.34 -1.56 3.48
C VAL A 82 7.14 -1.80 2.55
N ILE A 83 6.24 -0.82 2.42
CA ILE A 83 5.04 -0.90 1.56
C ILE A 83 5.36 -0.57 0.10
N PHE A 84 6.46 0.15 -0.12
CA PHE A 84 6.95 0.47 -1.46
C PHE A 84 7.31 -0.78 -2.26
N ILE A 85 7.87 -1.82 -1.62
CA ILE A 85 8.30 -3.05 -2.29
C ILE A 85 7.16 -3.76 -3.03
N PRO A 86 6.04 -4.14 -2.37
CA PRO A 86 4.92 -4.79 -3.06
C PRO A 86 4.24 -3.88 -4.10
N LEU A 87 4.17 -2.57 -3.85
CA LEU A 87 3.65 -1.60 -4.82
C LEU A 87 4.56 -1.42 -6.05
N PHE A 88 5.88 -1.48 -5.88
CA PHE A 88 6.85 -1.44 -6.99
C PHE A 88 6.71 -2.67 -7.89
N PHE A 89 6.50 -3.86 -7.30
CA PHE A 89 6.21 -5.06 -8.08
C PHE A 89 4.90 -4.94 -8.86
N ALA A 90 3.84 -4.38 -8.25
CA ALA A 90 2.58 -4.11 -8.95
C ALA A 90 2.77 -3.13 -10.12
N TYR A 91 3.53 -2.04 -9.93
CA TYR A 91 3.85 -1.10 -11.00
C TYR A 91 4.65 -1.75 -12.15
N ARG A 92 5.65 -2.56 -11.80
CA ARG A 92 6.50 -3.24 -12.78
C ARG A 92 5.71 -4.26 -13.60
N ASP A 93 4.81 -5.01 -12.97
CA ASP A 93 3.91 -5.94 -13.68
C ASP A 93 2.96 -5.16 -14.60
N CYS A 94 2.40 -4.03 -14.15
CA CYS A 94 1.57 -3.14 -14.98
C CYS A 94 2.32 -2.62 -16.22
N LYS A 95 3.57 -2.16 -16.04
CA LYS A 95 4.42 -1.65 -17.13
C LYS A 95 4.85 -2.74 -18.12
N ARG A 96 4.86 -4.02 -17.71
CA ARG A 96 5.13 -5.16 -18.59
C ARG A 96 3.91 -5.61 -19.41
N GLN A 97 2.70 -5.17 -19.04
CA GLN A 97 1.46 -5.52 -19.73
C GLN A 97 1.02 -4.52 -20.81
N GLN A 98 1.55 -3.29 -20.78
CA GLN A 98 1.46 -2.32 -21.88
C GLN A 98 2.58 -2.54 -22.89
#